data_AF-A0A958RCC4-F1
#
_entry.id   AF-A0A958RCC4-F1
#
_cell.length_a   1.000
_cell.length_b   1.000
_cell.length_c   1.000
_cell.angle_alpha   90.00
_cell.angle_beta   90.00
_cell.angle_gamma   90.00
#
_symmetry.space_group_name_H-M   'P 1'
#
loop_
_entity.id
_entity.type
_entity.pdbx_description
1 polymer ?
#
loop_
_entity_poly.entity_id
_entity_poly.type
_entity_poly.pdbx_seq_one_letter_code
_entity_poly.pdbx_strand_id
1 'polypeptide(L)'
;PANRTGKKLSPRKIMMDTRDRLEALGKAIDAGKKETVADRQLLDHYISREELWACTTCNACVEACPVSINPLSIIMDMRRYLVMEQSAAPAELNMMMTNIENNGAPWPYNQMDRLNWKDEA
;
A
#
# COMPACT_ATOMS: atom_id res chain seq x y z
N PRO A 1 1.12 16.24 -0.31
CA PRO A 1 2.43 16.19 -1.01
C PRO A 1 2.39 15.42 -2.34
N ALA A 2 2.08 14.11 -2.34
CA ALA A 2 2.14 13.27 -3.55
C ALA A 2 1.23 13.73 -4.71
N ASN A 3 -0.01 14.15 -4.41
CA ASN A 3 -0.92 14.66 -5.44
C ASN A 3 -0.39 15.94 -6.12
N ARG A 4 0.32 16.80 -5.37
CA ARG A 4 0.89 18.06 -5.91
C ARG A 4 2.03 17.80 -6.91
N THR A 5 2.66 16.64 -6.86
CA THR A 5 3.74 16.24 -7.77
C THR A 5 3.22 15.44 -8.97
N GLY A 6 1.91 15.47 -9.26
CA GLY A 6 1.30 14.76 -10.38
C GLY A 6 1.12 13.24 -10.18
N LYS A 7 1.41 12.71 -8.99
CA LYS A 7 1.16 11.29 -8.69
C LYS A 7 -0.34 11.07 -8.50
N LYS A 8 -0.85 9.92 -8.95
CA LYS A 8 -2.28 9.56 -8.85
C LYS A 8 -2.79 9.48 -7.41
N LEU A 9 -1.91 9.32 -6.42
CA LEU A 9 -2.26 9.18 -5.02
C LEU A 9 -2.90 10.44 -4.44
N SER A 10 -4.16 10.31 -4.02
CA SER A 10 -4.85 11.25 -3.14
C SER A 10 -5.31 10.55 -1.85
N PRO A 11 -4.70 10.85 -0.69
CA PRO A 11 -5.06 10.21 0.59
C PRO A 11 -6.53 10.42 0.98
N ARG A 12 -7.10 11.59 0.65
CA ARG A 12 -8.53 11.87 0.89
C ARG A 12 -9.41 10.99 0.00
N LYS A 13 -9.03 10.79 -1.26
CA LYS A 13 -9.79 9.98 -2.22
C LYS A 13 -9.94 8.54 -1.70
N ILE A 14 -8.84 7.93 -1.23
CA ILE A 14 -8.84 6.57 -0.66
C ILE A 14 -9.85 6.42 0.50
N MET A 15 -9.94 7.41 1.39
CA MET A 15 -10.91 7.38 2.49
C MET A 15 -12.37 7.50 1.99
N MET A 16 -12.61 8.38 1.03
CA MET A 16 -13.96 8.58 0.45
C MET A 16 -14.39 7.34 -0.34
N ASP A 17 -13.52 6.78 -1.16
CA ASP A 17 -13.77 5.56 -1.93
C ASP A 17 -14.10 4.36 -1.02
N THR A 18 -13.40 4.24 0.11
CA THR A 18 -13.67 3.20 1.11
C THR A 18 -15.06 3.39 1.74
N ARG A 19 -15.41 4.62 2.11
CA ARG A 19 -16.76 4.95 2.62
C ARG A 19 -17.83 4.65 1.58
N ASP A 20 -17.66 5.13 0.35
CA ASP A 20 -18.65 5.00 -0.71
C ASP A 20 -18.89 3.52 -1.04
N ARG A 21 -17.84 2.68 -0.98
CA ARG A 21 -18.00 1.22 -1.12
C ARG A 21 -18.80 0.62 0.03
N LEU A 22 -18.53 1.01 1.27
CA LEU A 22 -19.24 0.53 2.46
C LEU A 22 -20.71 0.97 2.44
N GLU A 23 -21.02 2.20 2.03
CA GLU A 23 -22.39 2.69 1.89
C GLU A 23 -23.15 1.94 0.79
N ALA A 24 -22.51 1.70 -0.35
CA ALA A 24 -23.10 0.91 -1.44
C ALA A 24 -23.39 -0.53 -0.99
N LEU A 25 -22.45 -1.15 -0.26
CA LEU A 25 -22.62 -2.48 0.31
C LEU A 25 -23.76 -2.52 1.32
N GLY A 26 -23.84 -1.54 2.22
CA GLY A 26 -24.90 -1.43 3.22
C GLY A 26 -26.29 -1.36 2.57
N LYS A 27 -26.47 -0.49 1.57
CA LYS A 27 -27.73 -0.39 0.82
C LYS A 27 -28.10 -1.69 0.10
N ALA A 28 -27.11 -2.43 -0.42
CA ALA A 28 -27.36 -3.71 -1.07
C ALA A 28 -27.83 -4.78 -0.07
N ILE A 29 -27.19 -4.84 1.10
CA ILE A 29 -27.56 -5.76 2.20
C ILE A 29 -28.96 -5.43 2.72
N ASP A 30 -29.26 -4.15 2.96
CA ASP A 30 -30.58 -3.69 3.43
C ASP A 30 -31.70 -4.02 2.42
N ALA A 31 -31.38 -3.98 1.12
CA ALA A 31 -32.29 -4.37 0.05
C ALA A 31 -32.44 -5.91 -0.09
N GLY A 32 -31.87 -6.71 0.80
CA GLY A 32 -31.91 -8.17 0.77
C GLY A 32 -31.08 -8.79 -0.36
N LYS A 33 -30.26 -8.00 -1.05
CA LYS A 33 -29.36 -8.52 -2.10
C LYS A 33 -28.11 -9.06 -1.43
N LYS A 34 -27.80 -10.34 -1.68
CA LYS A 34 -26.46 -10.88 -1.43
C LYS A 34 -25.52 -10.33 -2.49
N GLU A 35 -25.00 -9.12 -2.29
CA GLU A 35 -23.89 -8.65 -3.12
C GLU A 35 -22.68 -9.52 -2.78
N THR A 36 -22.32 -10.43 -3.68
CA THR A 36 -21.09 -11.21 -3.53
C THR A 36 -19.91 -10.26 -3.66
N VAL A 37 -18.89 -10.44 -2.82
CA VAL A 37 -17.64 -9.67 -2.80
C VAL A 37 -16.99 -9.54 -4.20
N ALA A 38 -17.36 -10.43 -5.13
CA ALA A 38 -16.92 -10.48 -6.52
C ALA A 38 -17.39 -9.31 -7.41
N ASP A 39 -18.53 -8.66 -7.15
CA ASP A 39 -19.11 -7.73 -8.15
C ASP A 39 -18.35 -6.40 -8.23
N ARG A 40 -17.87 -5.89 -7.09
CA ARG A 40 -17.09 -4.65 -6.98
C ARG A 40 -16.16 -4.72 -5.78
N GLN A 41 -14.93 -5.17 -5.98
CA GLN A 41 -13.90 -5.12 -4.95
C GLN A 41 -13.42 -3.67 -4.72
N LEU A 42 -12.94 -3.36 -3.52
CA LEU A 42 -12.39 -2.04 -3.21
C LEU A 42 -11.09 -1.78 -4.00
N LEU A 43 -10.23 -2.81 -4.05
CA LEU A 43 -9.04 -2.84 -4.87
C LEU A 43 -9.39 -3.02 -6.35
N ASP A 44 -8.61 -2.40 -7.23
CA ASP A 44 -8.72 -2.42 -8.70
C ASP A 44 -9.95 -1.69 -9.29
N HIS A 45 -11.09 -1.60 -8.59
CA HIS A 45 -12.25 -0.81 -9.07
C HIS A 45 -12.30 0.61 -8.53
N TYR A 46 -12.11 0.81 -7.23
CA TYR A 46 -12.14 2.14 -6.62
C TYR A 46 -10.73 2.68 -6.43
N ILE A 47 -9.83 1.82 -5.92
CA ILE A 47 -8.45 2.17 -5.60
C ILE A 47 -7.52 1.36 -6.51
N SER A 48 -6.70 2.07 -7.30
CA SER A 48 -5.73 1.43 -8.17
C SER A 48 -4.46 1.02 -7.42
N ARG A 49 -3.79 -0.04 -7.89
CA ARG A 49 -2.50 -0.50 -7.33
C ARG A 49 -1.41 0.57 -7.41
N GLU A 50 -1.40 1.36 -8.48
CA GLU A 50 -0.45 2.47 -8.64
C GLU A 50 -0.62 3.55 -7.57
N GLU A 51 -1.87 3.89 -7.21
CA GLU A 51 -2.15 4.83 -6.13
C GLU A 51 -1.63 4.30 -4.79
N LEU A 52 -1.79 3.00 -4.54
CA LEU A 52 -1.26 2.36 -3.34
C LEU A 52 0.26 2.45 -3.29
N TRP A 53 0.97 2.09 -4.36
CA TRP A 53 2.43 2.07 -4.39
C TRP A 53 3.08 3.46 -4.48
N ALA A 54 2.35 4.48 -4.91
CA ALA A 54 2.80 5.87 -4.87
C ALA A 54 2.96 6.44 -3.44
N CYS A 55 2.41 5.78 -2.41
CA CYS A 55 2.54 6.20 -1.02
C CYS A 55 3.96 5.93 -0.47
N THR A 56 4.67 6.97 -0.05
CA THR A 56 6.02 6.83 0.53
C THR A 56 6.01 6.69 2.05
N THR A 57 4.84 6.40 2.65
CA THR A 57 4.65 6.28 4.11
C THR A 57 5.18 7.48 4.91
N CYS A 58 5.20 8.67 4.33
CA CYS A 58 5.73 9.91 4.94
C CYS A 58 4.89 10.51 6.08
N ASN A 59 3.78 9.87 6.46
CA ASN A 59 2.85 10.28 7.52
C ASN A 59 2.18 11.68 7.40
N ALA A 60 2.56 12.49 6.42
CA ALA A 60 2.06 13.86 6.25
C ALA A 60 0.52 13.96 6.13
N CYS A 61 -0.16 12.92 5.62
CA CYS A 61 -1.63 12.93 5.51
C CYS A 61 -2.33 12.80 6.87
N VAL A 62 -1.71 12.11 7.83
CA VAL A 62 -2.25 11.91 9.18
C VAL A 62 -2.05 13.20 9.99
N GLU A 63 -0.84 13.77 9.91
CA GLU A 63 -0.48 15.01 10.62
C GLU A 63 -1.28 16.22 10.14
N ALA A 64 -1.58 16.30 8.84
CA ALA A 64 -2.36 17.40 8.29
C ALA A 64 -3.87 17.30 8.59
N CYS A 65 -4.35 16.16 9.12
CA CYS A 65 -5.79 15.94 9.31
C CYS A 65 -6.28 16.58 10.62
N PRO A 66 -7.22 17.55 10.59
CA PRO A 66 -7.70 18.23 11.79
C PRO A 66 -8.57 17.37 12.71
N VAL A 67 -9.05 16.22 12.20
CA VAL A 67 -9.91 15.27 12.92
C VAL A 67 -9.21 13.92 13.15
N SER A 68 -7.89 13.88 13.00
CA SER A 68 -7.05 12.71 13.33
C SER A 68 -7.45 11.42 12.61
N ILE A 69 -7.93 11.52 11.37
CA ILE A 69 -8.17 10.34 10.53
C ILE A 69 -6.81 9.80 10.07
N ASN A 70 -6.72 8.48 9.94
CA ASN A 70 -5.53 7.79 9.48
C ASN A 70 -5.75 7.12 8.11
N PRO A 71 -5.55 7.81 6.97
CA PRO A 71 -5.57 7.18 5.66
C PRO A 71 -4.40 6.21 5.44
N LEU A 72 -3.30 6.40 6.17
CA LEU A 72 -2.08 5.60 6.00
C LEU A 72 -2.31 4.15 6.43
N SER A 73 -3.09 3.90 7.49
CA SER A 73 -3.37 2.54 7.95
C SER A 73 -4.07 1.71 6.87
N ILE A 74 -5.13 2.26 6.25
CA ILE A 74 -5.88 1.57 5.20
C ILE A 74 -4.97 1.26 3.99
N ILE A 75 -4.10 2.20 3.59
CA ILE A 75 -3.13 1.98 2.51
C ILE A 75 -2.18 0.82 2.85
N MET A 76 -1.70 0.77 4.09
CA MET A 76 -0.80 -0.30 4.53
C MET A 76 -1.51 -1.66 4.59
N ASP A 77 -2.77 -1.70 5.04
CA ASP A 77 -3.56 -2.93 5.07
C ASP A 77 -3.81 -3.47 3.66
N MET A 78 -4.14 -2.58 2.70
CA MET A 78 -4.30 -2.97 1.29
C MET A 78 -2.98 -3.46 0.66
N ARG A 79 -1.85 -2.83 0.99
CA ARG A 79 -0.53 -3.31 0.54
C ARG A 79 -0.21 -4.68 1.12
N ARG A 80 -0.52 -4.92 2.40
CA ARG A 80 -0.34 -6.24 3.02
C ARG A 80 -1.18 -7.30 2.32
N TYR A 81 -2.42 -7.01 1.99
CA TYR A 81 -3.28 -7.90 1.21
C TYR A 81 -2.68 -8.21 -0.17
N LEU A 82 -2.18 -7.20 -0.89
CA LEU A 82 -1.53 -7.40 -2.19
C LEU A 82 -0.30 -8.31 -2.12
N VAL A 83 0.52 -8.17 -1.07
CA VAL A 83 1.76 -8.94 -0.91
C VAL A 83 1.47 -10.36 -0.43
N MET A 84 0.64 -10.52 0.61
CA MET A 84 0.45 -11.82 1.27
C MET A 84 -0.61 -12.69 0.62
N GLU A 85 -1.70 -12.11 0.10
CA GLU A 85 -2.80 -12.89 -0.50
C GLU A 85 -2.65 -13.02 -2.02
N GLN A 86 -2.33 -11.92 -2.71
CA GLN A 86 -2.24 -11.92 -4.17
C GLN A 86 -0.83 -12.17 -4.71
N SER A 87 0.19 -12.25 -3.85
CA SER A 87 1.60 -12.35 -4.25
C SER A 87 2.02 -11.31 -5.30
N ALA A 88 1.35 -10.14 -5.29
CA ALA A 88 1.44 -9.11 -6.32
C ALA A 88 2.30 -7.92 -5.88
N ALA A 89 3.42 -8.21 -5.22
CA ALA A 89 4.40 -7.19 -4.85
C ALA A 89 5.18 -6.69 -6.10
N PRO A 90 5.61 -5.42 -6.12
CA PRO A 90 6.56 -4.90 -7.11
C PRO A 90 7.82 -5.78 -7.18
N ALA A 91 8.37 -5.95 -8.38
CA ALA A 91 9.51 -6.82 -8.63
C ALA A 91 10.74 -6.43 -7.78
N GLU A 92 10.96 -5.13 -7.60
CA GLU A 92 12.04 -4.58 -6.79
C GLU A 92 11.90 -4.97 -5.31
N LEU A 93 10.66 -4.99 -4.80
CA LEU A 93 10.39 -5.40 -3.42
C LEU A 93 10.53 -6.92 -3.26
N ASN A 94 10.14 -7.71 -4.24
CA ASN A 94 10.37 -9.16 -4.22
C ASN A 94 11.86 -9.49 -4.17
N MET A 95 12.68 -8.83 -5.01
CA MET A 95 14.14 -9.00 -4.95
C MET A 95 14.71 -8.63 -3.57
N MET A 96 14.24 -7.51 -3.01
CA MET A 96 14.63 -7.10 -1.66
C MET A 96 14.26 -8.14 -0.60
N MET A 97 13.04 -8.68 -0.64
CA MET A 97 12.57 -9.70 0.31
C MET A 97 13.38 -10.98 0.21
N THR A 98 13.65 -11.47 -1.01
CA THR A 98 14.51 -12.65 -1.23
C THR A 98 15.94 -12.43 -0.73
N ASN A 99 16.50 -11.24 -0.93
CA ASN A 99 17.84 -10.93 -0.41
C ASN A 99 17.86 -10.91 1.13
N ILE A 100 16.81 -10.37 1.76
CA ILE A 100 16.68 -10.36 3.22
C ILE A 100 16.57 -11.78 3.76
N GLU A 101 15.78 -12.65 3.12
CA GLU A 101 15.61 -14.04 3.53
C GLU A 101 16.91 -14.85 3.42
N ASN A 102 17.67 -14.68 2.33
CA ASN A 102 18.88 -15.46 2.07
C ASN A 102 20.13 -14.90 2.78
N ASN A 103 20.33 -13.59 2.72
CA ASN A 103 21.58 -12.93 3.14
C ASN A 103 21.43 -12.09 4.41
N GLY A 104 20.22 -11.96 4.96
CA GLY A 104 19.94 -11.07 6.09
C GLY A 104 20.11 -9.58 5.76
N ALA A 105 20.21 -9.23 4.46
CA ALA A 105 20.43 -7.87 3.99
C ALA A 105 19.55 -7.58 2.75
N PRO A 106 19.02 -6.36 2.59
CA PRO A 106 18.24 -5.96 1.40
C PRO A 106 19.03 -6.02 0.08
N TRP A 107 20.35 -5.93 0.17
CA TRP A 107 21.26 -5.83 -0.95
C TRP A 107 21.93 -7.17 -1.25
N PRO A 108 22.24 -7.48 -2.52
CA PRO A 108 22.82 -8.76 -2.92
C PRO A 108 24.33 -8.89 -2.64
N TYR A 109 24.90 -8.03 -1.79
CA TYR A 109 26.34 -8.06 -1.49
C TYR A 109 26.71 -9.20 -0.54
N ASN A 110 27.94 -9.70 -0.68
CA ASN A 110 28.47 -10.71 0.21
C ASN A 110 28.65 -10.12 1.63
N GLN A 111 28.29 -10.88 2.65
CA GLN A 111 28.47 -10.49 4.05
C GLN A 111 29.93 -10.22 4.41
N MET A 112 30.88 -10.92 3.77
CA MET A 112 32.32 -10.71 3.98
C MET A 112 32.80 -9.33 3.52
N ASP A 113 32.18 -8.78 2.47
CA ASP A 113 32.55 -7.49 1.88
C ASP A 113 32.01 -6.30 2.69
N ARG A 114 31.18 -6.55 3.72
CA ARG A 114 30.56 -5.51 4.56
C ARG A 114 31.57 -4.56 5.22
N LEU A 115 32.79 -5.02 5.46
CA LEU A 115 33.84 -4.24 6.12
C LEU A 115 34.83 -3.59 5.15
N ASN A 116 34.71 -3.79 3.83
CA ASN A 116 35.70 -3.31 2.86
C ASN A 116 35.83 -1.77 2.88
N TRP A 117 34.74 -1.03 3.16
CA TRP A 117 34.78 0.43 3.30
C TRP A 117 35.76 0.95 4.37
N LYS A 118 36.17 0.12 5.34
CA LYS A 118 37.14 0.50 6.38
C LYS A 118 38.58 0.60 5.84
N ASP A 119 38.88 -0.18 4.80
CA ASP A 119 40.21 -0.34 4.21
C ASP A 119 40.35 0.48 2.90
N GLU A 120 39.26 1.12 2.44
CA GLU A 120 39.19 1.97 1.24
C GLU A 120 39.62 3.44 1.49
N ALA A 121 40.29 3.73 2.61
CA ALA A 121 40.77 5.07 2.98
C ALA A 121 42.20 5.37 2.51
#